data_AF-A0A7C4UPJ7-F1
#
_entry.id   AF-A0A7C4UPJ7-F1
#
_cell.length_a   1.000
_cell.length_b   1.000
_cell.length_c   1.000
_cell.angle_alpha   90.00
_cell.angle_beta   90.00
_cell.angle_gamma   90.00
#
_symmetry.space_group_name_H-M   'P 1'
#
loop_
_entity.id
_entity.type
_entity.pdbx_description
1 polymer ?
#
loop_
_entity_poly.entity_id
_entity_poly.type
_entity_poly.pdbx_seq_one_letter_code
_entity_poly.pdbx_strand_id
1 'polypeptide(L)'
;MNIIAKFGWVFLIVSASFADDTVLLKNAEKNTDAMRFCWRLLHGWLQFADEETKLLPRNLKTDFFWNAKDCSADNYPFLTLTA
;
A
#
# COMPACT_ATOMS: atom_id res chain seq x y z
N MET A 1 -22.05 -0.12 43.49
CA MET A 1 -21.02 0.45 42.58
C MET A 1 -21.72 0.92 41.31
N ASN A 2 -21.76 2.23 41.08
CA ASN A 2 -22.71 2.90 40.18
C ASN A 2 -22.37 2.70 38.69
N ILE A 3 -23.36 2.40 37.84
CA ILE A 3 -23.14 2.02 36.42
C ILE A 3 -22.49 3.16 35.61
N ILE A 4 -22.76 4.41 36.03
CA ILE A 4 -22.17 5.64 35.49
C ILE A 4 -20.64 5.65 35.68
N ALA A 5 -20.15 5.15 36.81
CA ALA A 5 -18.71 5.07 37.08
C ALA A 5 -18.00 4.04 36.19
N LYS A 6 -18.70 2.96 35.78
CA LYS A 6 -18.16 1.95 34.85
C LYS A 6 -18.04 2.50 33.43
N PHE A 7 -19.07 3.20 32.93
CA PHE A 7 -19.01 3.83 31.61
C PHE A 7 -18.00 4.99 31.56
N GLY A 8 -17.90 5.78 32.62
CA GLY A 8 -16.88 6.83 32.74
C GLY A 8 -15.46 6.27 32.68
N TRP A 9 -15.20 5.13 33.33
CA TRP A 9 -13.88 4.47 33.30
C TRP A 9 -13.51 3.89 31.93
N VAL A 10 -14.47 3.26 31.24
CA VAL A 10 -14.24 2.72 29.89
C VAL A 10 -13.97 3.86 28.89
N PHE A 11 -14.70 4.97 29.00
CA PHE A 11 -14.51 6.14 28.13
C PHE A 11 -13.13 6.79 28.33
N LEU A 12 -12.62 6.81 29.57
CA LEU A 12 -11.31 7.38 29.90
C LEU A 12 -10.14 6.52 29.39
N ILE A 13 -10.28 5.19 29.39
CA ILE A 13 -9.25 4.27 28.86
C ILE A 13 -9.15 4.37 27.34
N VAL A 14 -10.28 4.45 26.63
CA VAL A 14 -10.29 4.56 25.15
C VAL A 14 -9.69 5.89 24.71
N SER A 15 -9.94 6.97 25.45
CA SER A 15 -9.36 8.29 25.20
C SER A 15 -7.84 8.37 25.43
N ALA A 16 -7.25 7.45 26.20
CA ALA A 16 -5.82 7.45 26.47
C ALA A 16 -5.00 6.67 25.42
N SER A 17 -5.67 6.02 24.45
CA SER A 17 -5.02 5.16 23.45
C SER A 17 -4.65 5.91 22.16
N PHE A 18 -4.50 7.24 22.20
CA PHE A 18 -3.91 7.98 21.09
C PHE A 18 -2.51 7.41 20.85
N ALA A 19 -2.29 6.83 19.67
CA ALA A 19 -0.99 6.31 19.29
C ALA A 19 0.05 7.41 19.49
N ASP A 20 1.13 7.09 20.19
CA ASP A 20 2.24 8.00 20.44
C ASP A 20 2.67 8.71 19.14
N ASP A 21 2.76 10.03 19.18
CA ASP A 21 3.08 10.86 18.00
C ASP A 21 4.40 10.40 17.34
N THR A 22 5.34 9.89 18.13
CA THR A 22 6.60 9.34 17.59
C THR A 22 6.39 8.08 16.74
N VAL A 23 5.44 7.22 17.14
CA VAL A 23 5.07 6.01 16.41
C VAL A 23 4.33 6.39 15.13
N LEU A 24 3.43 7.38 15.20
CA LEU A 24 2.71 7.90 14.03
C LEU A 24 3.67 8.47 12.99
N LEU A 25 4.61 9.33 13.40
CA LEU A 25 5.62 9.91 12.52
C LEU A 25 6.51 8.84 11.88
N LYS A 26 6.99 7.87 12.67
CA LYS A 26 7.80 6.76 12.16
C LYS A 26 7.05 5.91 11.12
N ASN A 27 5.75 5.69 11.32
CA ASN A 27 4.94 4.97 10.35
C ASN A 27 4.69 5.80 9.09
N ALA A 28 4.49 7.11 9.22
CA ALA A 28 4.34 8.02 8.08
C ALA A 28 5.60 8.05 7.20
N GLU A 29 6.79 8.08 7.80
CA GLU A 29 8.07 8.00 7.08
C GLU A 29 8.19 6.70 6.28
N LYS A 30 7.95 5.55 6.94
CA LYS A 30 7.96 4.24 6.28
C LYS A 30 6.96 4.14 5.13
N ASN A 31 5.76 4.68 5.31
CA ASN A 31 4.73 4.68 4.28
C ASN A 31 5.16 5.53 3.08
N THR A 32 5.80 6.67 3.33
CA THR A 32 6.35 7.52 2.27
C THR A 32 7.41 6.78 1.46
N ASP A 33 8.30 6.04 2.12
CA ASP A 33 9.33 5.26 1.43
C ASP A 33 8.75 4.10 0.63
N ALA A 34 7.73 3.41 1.15
CA ALA A 34 7.00 2.38 0.42
C ALA A 34 6.33 2.97 -0.84
N MET A 35 5.68 4.13 -0.72
CA MET A 35 5.06 4.81 -1.85
C MET A 35 6.08 5.20 -2.93
N ARG A 36 7.24 5.75 -2.53
CA ARG A 36 8.34 6.06 -3.47
C ARG A 36 8.88 4.81 -4.15
N PHE A 37 8.98 3.68 -3.44
CA PHE A 37 9.40 2.41 -4.02
C PHE A 37 8.42 1.94 -5.09
N CYS A 38 7.12 1.94 -4.79
CA CYS A 38 6.09 1.52 -5.75
C CYS A 38 6.02 2.45 -6.96
N TRP A 39 6.21 3.75 -6.78
CA TRP A 39 6.32 4.69 -7.89
C TRP A 39 7.47 4.35 -8.84
N ARG A 40 8.67 4.06 -8.29
CA ARG A 40 9.83 3.66 -9.11
C ARG A 40 9.60 2.33 -9.81
N LEU A 41 9.00 1.36 -9.12
CA LEU A 41 8.66 0.07 -9.70
C LEU A 41 7.68 0.25 -10.88
N LEU A 42 6.70 1.15 -10.75
CA LEU A 42 5.70 1.44 -11.78
C LEU A 42 6.36 1.97 -13.03
N HIS A 43 7.17 3.01 -12.87
CA HIS A 43 7.87 3.62 -13.99
C HIS A 43 8.89 2.68 -14.61
N GLY A 44 9.52 1.80 -13.83
CA GLY A 44 10.40 0.75 -14.36
C GLY A 44 9.65 -0.20 -15.29
N TRP A 45 8.48 -0.68 -14.89
CA TRP A 45 7.66 -1.57 -15.72
C TRP A 45 7.05 -0.88 -16.95
N LEU A 46 6.63 0.39 -16.81
CA LEU A 46 6.06 1.15 -17.94
C LEU A 46 7.07 1.36 -19.08
N GLN A 47 8.38 1.29 -18.82
CA GLN A 47 9.41 1.33 -19.88
C GLN A 47 9.36 0.12 -20.81
N PHE A 48 8.76 -0.99 -20.36
CA PHE A 48 8.62 -2.22 -21.13
C PHE A 48 7.20 -2.42 -21.67
N ALA A 49 6.31 -1.44 -21.49
CA ALA A 49 4.97 -1.50 -22.06
C ALA A 49 5.07 -1.51 -23.59
N ASP A 50 4.32 -2.41 -24.21
CA ASP A 50 4.22 -2.49 -25.66
C ASP A 50 3.70 -1.16 -26.25
N GLU A 51 4.32 -0.66 -27.32
CA GLU A 51 4.01 0.67 -27.84
C GLU A 51 2.61 0.79 -28.46
N GLU A 52 2.08 -0.30 -29.03
CA GLU A 52 0.78 -0.31 -29.68
C GLU A 52 -0.35 -0.57 -28.67
N THR A 53 -0.24 -1.65 -27.91
CA THR A 53 -1.28 -2.14 -27.00
C THR A 53 -1.22 -1.53 -25.60
N LYS A 54 -0.07 -0.96 -25.22
CA LYS A 54 0.23 -0.46 -23.86
C LYS A 54 0.17 -1.54 -22.77
N LEU A 55 0.13 -2.81 -23.16
CA LEU A 55 0.17 -3.93 -22.22
C LEU A 55 1.60 -4.19 -21.74
N LEU A 56 1.72 -4.58 -20.48
CA LEU A 56 2.99 -5.01 -19.90
C LEU A 56 3.30 -6.46 -20.31
N PRO A 57 4.58 -6.83 -20.50
CA PRO A 57 4.94 -8.21 -20.75
C PRO A 57 4.74 -9.06 -19.49
N ARG A 58 4.52 -10.37 -19.65
CA ARG A 58 4.46 -11.32 -18.53
C ARG A 58 5.78 -11.36 -17.77
N ASN A 59 6.91 -11.32 -18.47
CA ASN A 59 8.23 -11.18 -17.86
C ASN A 59 9.23 -10.54 -18.83
N LEU A 60 10.37 -10.10 -18.31
CA LEU A 60 11.40 -9.40 -19.09
C LEU A 60 12.42 -10.33 -19.79
N LYS A 61 12.21 -11.65 -19.77
CA LYS A 61 13.21 -12.63 -20.22
C LYS A 61 12.79 -13.44 -21.43
N THR A 62 11.61 -14.05 -21.39
CA THR A 62 11.18 -15.05 -22.37
C THR A 62 9.78 -14.81 -22.91
N ASP A 63 8.87 -14.33 -22.06
CA ASP A 63 7.45 -14.28 -22.38
C ASP A 63 7.01 -12.82 -22.48
N PHE A 64 7.18 -12.23 -23.67
CA PHE A 64 6.89 -10.82 -23.95
C PHE A 64 5.40 -10.55 -24.26
N PHE A 65 4.50 -11.48 -23.93
CA PHE A 65 3.06 -11.32 -24.07
C PHE A 65 2.41 -11.04 -22.72
N TRP A 66 1.31 -10.32 -22.70
CA TRP A 66 0.54 -10.08 -21.48
C TRP A 66 -0.34 -11.29 -21.14
N ASN A 67 -0.52 -11.57 -19.85
CA ASN A 67 -1.58 -12.47 -19.40
C ASN A 67 -2.22 -12.01 -18.08
N ALA A 68 -3.50 -12.31 -17.90
CA ALA A 68 -4.27 -11.85 -16.74
C ALA A 68 -3.81 -12.47 -15.41
N LYS A 69 -3.32 -13.71 -15.43
CA LYS A 69 -2.99 -14.47 -14.22
C LYS A 69 -1.74 -13.95 -13.53
N ASP A 70 -0.70 -13.68 -14.32
CA ASP A 70 0.62 -13.34 -13.80
C ASP A 70 0.80 -11.82 -13.71
N CYS A 71 0.32 -11.05 -14.71
CA CYS A 71 0.42 -9.59 -14.67
C CYS A 71 -0.49 -8.96 -13.60
N SER A 72 -1.56 -9.62 -13.16
CA SER A 72 -2.39 -9.10 -12.05
C SER A 72 -1.68 -9.15 -10.70
N ALA A 73 -0.83 -10.16 -10.49
CA ALA A 73 -0.04 -10.30 -9.27
C ALA A 73 1.11 -9.26 -9.22
N ASP A 74 1.80 -9.06 -10.34
CA ASP A 74 2.92 -8.10 -10.42
C ASP A 74 2.45 -6.64 -10.38
N ASN A 75 1.21 -6.38 -10.82
CA ASN A 75 0.61 -5.03 -10.78
C ASN A 75 -0.12 -4.73 -9.47
N TYR A 76 -0.34 -5.73 -8.61
CA TYR A 76 -1.06 -5.58 -7.35
C TYR A 76 -0.49 -4.48 -6.43
N PRO A 77 0.85 -4.30 -6.31
CA PRO A 77 1.42 -3.19 -5.55
C PRO A 77 1.09 -1.81 -6.14
N PHE A 78 0.86 -1.70 -7.46
CA PHE A 78 0.41 -0.45 -8.09
C PHE A 78 -1.05 -0.16 -7.71
N LEU A 79 -1.92 -1.16 -7.88
CA LEU A 79 -3.37 -1.02 -7.67
C LEU A 79 -3.74 -0.78 -6.20
N THR A 80 -2.97 -1.31 -5.25
CA THR A 80 -3.26 -1.17 -3.81
C THR A 80 -2.70 0.08 -3.17
N LEU A 81 -1.71 0.75 -3.77
CA LEU A 81 -1.04 1.91 -3.16
C LEU A 81 -1.36 3.24 -3.85
N THR A 82 -2.01 3.22 -5.02
CA THR A 82 -2.50 4.44 -5.68
C THR A 82 -4.02 4.59 -5.67
N ALA A 83 -4.76 3.67 -5.03
CA ALA A 83 -6.21 3.72 -4.89
C ALA A 83 -6.64 4.41 -3.59
#